data_AF-A0A7K3TFI6-F1
#
_entry.id   AF-A0A7K3TFI6-F1
#
_cell.length_a   1.000
_cell.length_b   1.000
_cell.length_c   1.000
_cell.angle_alpha   90.00
_cell.angle_beta   90.00
_cell.angle_gamma   90.00
#
_symmetry.space_group_name_H-M   'P 1'
#
loop_
_entity.id
_entity.type
_entity.pdbx_description
1 polymer ?
#
loop_
_entity_poly.entity_id
_entity_poly.type
_entity_poly.pdbx_seq_one_letter_code
_entity_poly.pdbx_strand_id
1 'polypeptide(L)'
;MGTITIRKVPDEQIQLLKDVAAKNNRSMEAEARSILEEYTAQYVSQKIMSSTDLMAEMQRLLDGEGLDPNEELTPPRDPYMRPVDLG
;
A
#
# COMPACT_ATOMS: atom_id res chain seq x y z
N MET A 1 -21.23 1.27 12.78
CA MET A 1 -20.42 0.44 13.70
C MET A 1 -20.81 -1.01 13.44
N GLY A 2 -19.92 -1.81 12.85
CA GLY A 2 -20.19 -3.22 12.56
C GLY A 2 -19.79 -4.12 13.72
N THR A 3 -20.52 -5.22 13.94
CA THR A 3 -20.16 -6.26 14.91
C THR A 3 -19.85 -7.54 14.16
N ILE A 4 -18.72 -8.18 14.47
CA ILE A 4 -18.31 -9.46 13.89
C ILE A 4 -18.19 -10.47 15.03
N THR A 5 -18.78 -11.65 14.86
CA THR A 5 -18.70 -12.74 15.85
C THR A 5 -17.88 -13.89 15.28
N ILE A 6 -16.76 -14.19 15.93
CA ILE A 6 -15.89 -15.32 15.57
C ILE A 6 -16.20 -16.48 16.51
N ARG A 7 -16.60 -17.62 15.96
CA ARG A 7 -16.93 -18.83 16.73
C ARG A 7 -15.89 -19.92 16.47
N LYS A 8 -15.78 -20.86 17.42
CA LYS A 8 -14.86 -22.01 17.36
C LYS A 8 -13.38 -21.62 17.24
N VAL A 9 -12.97 -20.61 18.01
CA VAL A 9 -11.55 -20.27 18.16
C VAL A 9 -10.92 -21.27 19.13
N PRO A 10 -9.77 -21.87 18.80
CA PRO A 10 -9.06 -22.74 19.74
C PRO A 10 -8.72 -22.02 21.05
N ASP A 11 -8.85 -22.72 22.18
CA ASP A 11 -8.65 -22.12 23.51
C ASP A 11 -7.23 -21.54 23.69
N GLU A 12 -6.23 -22.19 23.09
CA GLU A 12 -4.84 -21.71 23.09
C GLU A 12 -4.71 -20.32 22.45
N GLN A 13 -5.44 -20.07 21.36
CA GLN A 13 -5.40 -18.79 20.65
C GLN A 13 -6.16 -17.72 21.43
N ILE A 14 -7.25 -18.09 22.12
CA ILE A 14 -7.96 -17.17 23.03
C ILE A 14 -7.06 -16.75 24.18
N GLN A 15 -6.29 -17.67 24.75
CA GLN A 15 -5.40 -17.37 25.86
C GLN A 15 -4.23 -16.47 25.42
N LEU A 16 -3.63 -16.74 24.27
CA LEU A 16 -2.61 -15.88 23.68
C LEU A 16 -3.14 -14.44 23.47
N LEU A 17 -4.35 -14.30 22.94
CA LEU A 17 -4.97 -12.99 22.73
C LEU A 17 -5.22 -12.25 24.05
N LYS A 18 -5.63 -12.95 25.11
CA LYS A 18 -5.76 -12.37 26.47
C LYS A 18 -4.43 -11.85 26.98
N ASP A 19 -3.37 -12.64 26.82
CA ASP A 19 -2.05 -12.30 27.34
C ASP A 19 -1.47 -11.06 26.61
N VAL A 20 -1.66 -10.99 25.29
CA VAL A 20 -1.23 -9.83 24.50
C VAL A 20 -2.05 -8.58 24.86
N ALA A 21 -3.38 -8.71 24.97
CA ALA A 21 -4.24 -7.60 25.37
C ALA A 21 -3.87 -7.07 26.77
N ALA A 22 -3.58 -7.96 27.72
CA ALA A 22 -3.13 -7.60 29.07
C ALA A 22 -1.77 -6.87 29.06
N LYS A 23 -0.79 -7.33 28.26
CA LYS A 23 0.51 -6.65 28.10
C LYS A 23 0.35 -5.25 27.53
N ASN A 24 -0.60 -5.06 26.62
CA ASN A 24 -0.87 -3.78 25.97
C ASN A 24 -1.81 -2.87 26.79
N ASN A 25 -2.26 -3.28 27.97
CA ASN A 25 -3.27 -2.59 28.78
C ASN A 25 -4.55 -2.27 28.00
N ARG A 26 -4.98 -3.20 27.14
CA ARG A 26 -6.15 -3.07 26.27
C ARG A 26 -7.18 -4.16 26.58
N SER A 27 -8.44 -3.91 26.22
CA SER A 27 -9.45 -4.97 26.22
C SER A 27 -9.19 -5.95 25.09
N MET A 28 -9.64 -7.19 25.25
CA MET A 28 -9.53 -8.22 24.19
C MET A 28 -10.18 -7.78 22.88
N GLU A 29 -11.33 -7.10 22.95
CA GLU A 29 -12.01 -6.58 21.76
C GLU A 29 -11.19 -5.48 21.07
N ALA A 30 -10.57 -4.58 21.85
CA ALA A 30 -9.74 -3.52 21.31
C ALA A 30 -8.46 -4.08 20.66
N GLU A 31 -7.85 -5.10 21.25
CA GLU A 31 -6.70 -5.78 20.68
C GLU A 31 -7.06 -6.52 19.39
N ALA A 32 -8.17 -7.29 19.40
CA ALA A 32 -8.67 -7.96 18.20
C ALA A 32 -9.01 -6.98 17.08
N ARG A 33 -9.59 -5.83 17.41
CA ARG A 33 -9.85 -4.74 16.44
C ARG A 33 -8.54 -4.21 15.86
N SER A 34 -7.55 -3.92 16.70
CA SER A 34 -6.24 -3.40 16.28
C SER A 34 -5.55 -4.36 15.29
N ILE A 35 -5.55 -5.66 15.58
CA ILE A 35 -4.94 -6.68 14.71
C ILE A 35 -5.65 -6.74 13.36
N LEU A 36 -6.99 -6.73 13.36
CA LEU A 36 -7.78 -6.76 12.13
C LEU A 36 -7.59 -5.51 11.28
N GLU A 37 -7.50 -4.34 11.91
CA GLU A 37 -7.24 -3.07 11.24
C GLU A 37 -5.85 -3.07 10.59
N GLU A 38 -4.83 -3.51 11.32
CA GLU A 38 -3.46 -3.61 10.81
C GLU A 38 -3.37 -4.55 9.60
N TYR A 39 -3.94 -5.76 9.72
CA TYR A 39 -3.95 -6.72 8.62
C TYR A 39 -4.70 -6.19 7.39
N THR A 40 -5.83 -5.51 7.60
CA THR A 40 -6.62 -4.93 6.50
C THR A 40 -5.86 -3.80 5.83
N ALA A 41 -5.21 -2.92 6.60
CA ALA A 41 -4.37 -1.85 6.05
C ALA A 41 -3.22 -2.41 5.21
N GLN A 42 -2.53 -3.46 5.69
CA GLN A 42 -1.48 -4.15 4.94
C GLN A 42 -2.03 -4.79 3.67
N TYR A 43 -3.16 -5.51 3.75
CA TYR A 43 -3.79 -6.14 2.60
C TYR A 43 -4.22 -5.12 1.54
N VAL A 44 -4.82 -3.99 1.95
CA VAL A 44 -5.20 -2.91 1.04
C VAL A 44 -3.96 -2.28 0.41
N SER A 45 -2.90 -2.03 1.17
CA SER A 45 -1.63 -1.51 0.65
C SER A 45 -1.03 -2.46 -0.40
N GLN A 46 -0.91 -3.75 -0.09
CA GLN A 46 -0.40 -4.75 -1.02
C GLN A 46 -1.30 -4.91 -2.24
N LYS A 47 -2.62 -4.90 -2.06
CA LYS A 47 -3.58 -5.02 -3.16
C LYS A 47 -3.53 -3.80 -4.06
N ILE A 48 -3.46 -2.58 -3.52
CA ILE A 48 -3.28 -1.36 -4.32
C ILE A 48 -1.96 -1.45 -5.09
N MET A 49 -0.85 -1.76 -4.41
CA MET A 49 0.46 -1.90 -5.06
C MET A 49 0.51 -3.01 -6.12
N SER A 50 -0.27 -4.08 -5.95
CA SER A 50 -0.35 -5.19 -6.90
C SER A 50 -1.39 -4.98 -8.00
N SER A 51 -2.44 -4.21 -7.75
CA SER A 51 -3.52 -3.94 -8.72
C SER A 51 -3.22 -2.72 -9.60
N THR A 52 -2.40 -1.81 -9.09
CA THR A 52 -1.86 -0.70 -9.85
C THR A 52 -0.54 -1.18 -10.45
N ASP A 53 -0.61 -1.77 -11.64
CA ASP A 53 0.57 -1.78 -12.51
C ASP A 53 0.93 -0.32 -12.75
N LEU A 54 1.92 0.17 -11.98
CA LEU A 54 2.33 1.57 -11.96
C LEU A 54 2.57 2.08 -13.38
N MET A 55 3.14 1.25 -14.25
CA MET A 55 3.40 1.58 -15.65
C MET A 55 2.12 1.70 -16.46
N ALA A 56 1.18 0.78 -16.27
CA ALA A 56 -0.13 0.85 -16.94
C ALA A 56 -0.95 2.08 -16.48
N GLU A 57 -0.88 2.45 -15.19
CA GLU A 57 -1.58 3.62 -14.68
C GLU A 57 -0.90 4.93 -15.12
N MET A 58 0.44 4.98 -15.15
CA MET A 58 1.18 6.11 -15.74
C MET A 58 0.82 6.28 -17.22
N GLN A 59 0.76 5.18 -17.97
CA GLN A 59 0.40 5.22 -19.39
C GLN A 59 -1.07 5.59 -19.63
N ARG A 60 -1.98 5.20 -18.72
CA ARG A 60 -3.38 5.66 -18.72
C ARG A 60 -3.49 7.15 -18.39
N LEU A 61 -2.79 7.65 -17.38
CA LEU A 61 -2.82 9.05 -16.97
C LEU A 61 -2.22 9.98 -18.03
N LEU A 62 -1.30 9.48 -18.85
CA LEU A 62 -0.78 10.17 -20.03
C LEU A 62 -1.74 10.13 -21.23
N ASP A 63 -2.93 9.55 -21.09
CA ASP A 63 -4.04 9.55 -22.08
C ASP A 63 -3.63 9.14 -23.51
N GLY A 64 -2.59 8.30 -23.64
CA GLY A 64 -2.05 7.89 -24.94
C GLY A 64 -1.07 8.88 -25.59
N GLU A 65 -0.82 10.05 -24.98
CA GLU A 65 0.36 10.91 -25.24
C GLU A 65 1.57 10.42 -24.41
N GLY A 66 1.68 9.10 -24.26
CA GLY A 66 2.89 8.49 -23.72
C GLY A 66 4.01 8.53 -24.76
N LEU A 67 5.24 8.36 -24.28
CA LEU A 67 6.44 8.51 -25.08
C LEU A 67 6.44 7.55 -26.29
N ASP A 68 6.53 8.09 -27.51
CA ASP A 68 6.61 7.25 -28.71
C ASP A 68 7.92 6.44 -28.67
N PRO A 69 7.98 5.19 -29.18
CA PRO A 69 9.22 4.44 -29.29
C PRO A 69 10.37 5.18 -29.99
N ASN A 70 10.04 6.21 -30.78
CA ASN A 70 10.99 7.05 -31.50
C ASN A 70 11.16 8.45 -30.90
N GLU A 71 10.61 8.71 -29.71
CA GLU A 71 10.73 10.00 -29.05
C GLU A 71 12.10 10.09 -28.36
N GLU A 72 12.94 11.01 -28.84
CA GLU A 72 14.26 11.27 -28.28
C GLU A 72 14.09 12.00 -26.93
N LEU A 73 13.99 11.23 -25.85
CA LEU A 73 13.80 11.74 -24.47
C LEU A 73 15.01 12.47 -23.92
N THR A 74 16.17 12.24 -24.52
CA THR A 74 17.39 12.91 -24.12
C THR A 74 17.44 14.26 -24.82
N PRO A 75 17.47 15.38 -24.08
CA PRO A 75 17.79 16.65 -24.70
C PRO A 75 19.11 16.50 -25.46
N PRO A 76 19.25 17.12 -26.64
CA PRO A 76 20.45 16.99 -27.45
C PRO A 76 21.66 17.29 -26.57
N ARG A 77 22.63 16.36 -26.55
CA ARG A 77 23.87 16.54 -25.79
C ARG A 77 24.71 17.60 -26.47
N ASP A 78 24.37 18.87 -26.22
CA ASP A 78 25.24 19.99 -26.55
C ASP A 78 26.27 20.11 -25.41
N PRO A 79 27.57 19.88 -25.67
CA PRO A 79 28.62 20.04 -24.67
C PRO A 79 28.75 21.48 -24.13
N TYR A 80 28.04 22.45 -24.72
CA TYR A 80 28.00 23.84 -24.32
C TYR A 80 26.68 24.29 -23.67
N MET A 81 25.62 23.46 -23.68
CA MET A 81 24.37 23.79 -22.96
C MET A 81 24.51 23.48 -21.47
N ARG A 82 24.10 24.44 -20.63
CA ARG A 82 24.01 24.22 -19.18
C ARG A 82 22.60 23.73 -18.82
N PRO A 83 22.44 22.88 -17.79
CA PRO A 83 21.13 22.33 -17.41
C PRO A 83 20.05 23.36 -17.06
N VAL A 84 20.42 24.62 -16.82
CA VAL A 84 19.52 25.75 -16.50
C VAL A 84 18.93 26.44 -17.74
N ASP A 85 19.43 26.11 -18.93
CA ASP A 85 18.97 26.68 -20.21
C ASP A 85 17.83 25.86 -20.84
N LEU A 86 17.51 24.69 -20.27
CA LEU A 86 16.27 23.97 -20.51
C LEU A 86 15.27 24.39 -19.42
N GLY A 87 14.33 25.26 -19.78
CA GLY A 87 13.27 25.74 -18.89
C GLY A 87 12.35 24.62 -18.40
#